data_AF-A0A2N3B1L8-F1
#
_entry.id   AF-A0A2N3B1L8-F1
#
_cell.length_a   1.000
_cell.length_b   1.000
_cell.length_c   1.000
_cell.angle_alpha   90.00
_cell.angle_beta   90.00
_cell.angle_gamma   90.00
#
_symmetry.space_group_name_H-M   'P 1'
#
loop_
_entity.id
_entity.type
_entity.pdbx_description
1 polymer ?
#
loop_
_entity_poly.entity_id
_entity_poly.type
_entity_poly.pdbx_seq_one_letter_code
_entity_poly.pdbx_strand_id
1 'polypeptide(L)'
;MIESIRYCLANLANFDGRDTRPTFWYYVLLLVVINVVISVIISGIIAANSIGTMFESTSDGINEAAMMQQMAESLPTQAWIGAAISLVTLGLYIATFVRRLRDAALPIAIAAIPVATTLFTVYNSISSASTMQAIMATGNLEAFNEAALSSAALGMISWLGYLVVIICGALPSKAG
;
A
#
# COMPACT_ATOMS: atom_id res chain seq x y z
N MET A 1 10.99 3.23 -22.86
CA MET A 1 10.00 3.36 -21.77
C MET A 1 8.80 2.42 -21.95
N ILE A 2 7.97 2.59 -22.99
CA ILE A 2 6.78 1.75 -23.20
C ILE A 2 7.12 0.27 -23.39
N GLU A 3 8.24 -0.01 -24.07
CA GLU A 3 8.74 -1.36 -24.31
C GLU A 3 9.15 -2.06 -23.00
N SER A 4 9.84 -1.34 -22.10
CA SER A 4 10.18 -1.82 -20.76
C SER A 4 8.94 -2.20 -19.95
N ILE A 5 7.87 -1.40 -20.05
CA ILE A 5 6.59 -1.67 -19.39
C ILE A 5 5.95 -2.95 -19.96
N ARG A 6 5.84 -3.04 -21.29
CA ARG A 6 5.27 -4.22 -21.96
C ARG A 6 6.06 -5.48 -21.63
N TYR A 7 7.39 -5.39 -21.59
CA TYR A 7 8.27 -6.49 -21.22
C TYR A 7 8.01 -6.96 -19.78
N CYS A 8 7.96 -6.05 -18.81
CA CYS A 8 7.67 -6.41 -17.41
C CYS A 8 6.28 -7.01 -17.22
N LEU A 9 5.27 -6.48 -17.93
CA LEU A 9 3.90 -7.01 -17.90
C LEU A 9 3.77 -8.39 -18.55
N ALA A 10 4.55 -8.66 -19.61
CA ALA A 10 4.61 -9.99 -20.21
C ALA A 10 5.33 -11.02 -19.33
N ASN A 11 6.15 -10.55 -18.37
CA ASN A 11 7.00 -11.38 -17.51
C ASN A 11 6.63 -11.25 -16.02
N LEU A 12 5.34 -11.06 -15.71
CA LEU A 12 4.85 -10.88 -14.33
C LEU A 12 5.10 -12.09 -13.42
N ALA A 13 5.03 -13.31 -13.97
CA ALA A 13 5.31 -14.54 -13.25
C ALA A 13 6.70 -15.14 -13.59
N ASN A 14 7.47 -14.45 -14.44
CA ASN A 14 8.80 -14.90 -14.85
C ASN A 14 9.87 -14.23 -13.97
N PHE A 15 10.44 -15.03 -13.07
CA PHE A 15 11.50 -14.61 -12.16
C PHE A 15 12.91 -14.77 -12.75
N ASP A 16 13.01 -15.40 -13.91
CA ASP A 16 14.28 -15.64 -14.59
C ASP A 16 14.60 -14.51 -15.57
N GLY A 17 15.89 -14.22 -15.70
CA GLY A 17 16.40 -13.11 -16.50
C GLY A 17 17.00 -11.97 -15.68
N ARG A 18 17.38 -10.90 -16.37
CA ARG A 18 18.06 -9.72 -15.82
C ARG A 18 17.35 -8.47 -16.30
N ASP A 19 16.98 -7.61 -15.36
CA ASP A 19 16.41 -6.30 -15.69
C ASP A 19 17.46 -5.20 -15.55
N THR A 20 17.71 -4.50 -16.66
CA THR A 20 18.55 -3.31 -16.65
C THR A 20 17.92 -2.22 -15.80
N ARG A 21 18.76 -1.35 -15.22
CA ARG A 21 18.32 -0.19 -14.41
C ARG A 21 17.16 0.61 -15.02
N PRO A 22 17.22 1.07 -16.28
CA PRO A 22 16.12 1.85 -16.86
C PRO A 22 14.82 1.04 -16.98
N THR A 23 14.91 -0.26 -17.30
CA THR A 23 13.73 -1.14 -17.41
C THR A 23 13.01 -1.24 -16.07
N PHE A 24 13.77 -1.49 -15.00
CA PHE A 24 13.25 -1.54 -13.64
C PHE A 24 12.59 -0.21 -13.24
N TRP A 25 13.28 0.92 -13.40
CA TRP A 25 12.78 2.22 -12.94
C TRP A 25 11.56 2.70 -13.71
N TYR A 26 11.50 2.50 -15.04
CA TYR A 26 10.30 2.87 -15.80
C TYR A 26 9.07 2.08 -15.37
N TYR A 27 9.26 0.80 -15.04
CA TYR A 27 8.16 -0.03 -14.56
C TYR A 27 7.75 0.32 -13.12
N VAL A 28 8.71 0.53 -12.21
CA VAL A 28 8.41 1.00 -10.84
C VAL A 28 7.69 2.35 -10.87
N LEU A 29 8.14 3.28 -11.71
CA LEU A 29 7.49 4.59 -11.86
C LEU A 29 6.05 4.45 -12.36
N LEU A 30 5.79 3.54 -13.30
CA LEU A 30 4.41 3.23 -13.71
C LEU A 30 3.58 2.73 -12.53
N LEU A 31 4.10 1.80 -11.72
CA LEU A 31 3.38 1.28 -10.55
C LEU A 31 3.09 2.37 -9.52
N VAL A 32 4.01 3.32 -9.32
CA VAL A 32 3.80 4.50 -8.47
C VAL A 32 2.68 5.37 -9.03
N VAL A 33 2.69 5.66 -10.34
CA VAL A 33 1.61 6.45 -10.99
C VAL A 33 0.27 5.75 -10.85
N ILE A 34 0.20 4.43 -11.10
CA ILE A 34 -1.02 3.64 -10.91
C ILE A 34 -1.51 3.73 -9.46
N ASN A 35 -0.62 3.60 -8.46
CA ASN A 35 -0.99 3.74 -7.06
C ASN A 35 -1.53 5.13 -6.73
N VAL A 36 -0.91 6.20 -7.25
CA VAL A 36 -1.41 7.57 -7.06
C VAL A 36 -2.80 7.73 -7.67
N VAL A 37 -3.02 7.22 -8.89
CA VAL A 37 -4.33 7.28 -9.56
C VAL A 37 -5.39 6.52 -8.75
N ILE A 38 -5.08 5.30 -8.28
CA ILE A 38 -5.99 4.50 -7.44
C ILE A 38 -6.32 5.26 -6.15
N SER A 39 -5.32 5.84 -5.47
CA SER A 39 -5.53 6.62 -4.24
C SER A 39 -6.44 7.83 -4.48
N VAL A 40 -6.24 8.56 -5.58
CA VAL A 40 -7.10 9.71 -5.94
C VAL A 40 -8.54 9.26 -6.19
N ILE A 41 -8.74 8.14 -6.91
CA ILE A 41 -10.07 7.58 -7.16
C ILE A 41 -10.76 7.21 -5.84
N ILE A 42 -10.05 6.51 -4.94
CA ILE A 42 -10.59 6.10 -3.64
C ILE A 42 -10.95 7.32 -2.79
N SER A 43 -10.05 8.31 -2.69
CA SER A 43 -10.32 9.56 -1.98
C SER A 43 -11.53 10.31 -2.57
N GLY A 44 -11.66 10.33 -3.90
CA GLY A 44 -12.81 10.93 -4.57
C GLY A 44 -14.13 10.23 -4.24
N ILE A 45 -14.14 8.89 -4.19
CA ILE A 45 -15.31 8.10 -3.80
C ILE A 45 -15.70 8.38 -2.34
N ILE A 46 -14.73 8.40 -1.42
CA ILE A 46 -14.98 8.69 0.00
C ILE A 46 -15.56 10.10 0.15
N ALA A 47 -14.98 11.10 -0.51
CA ALA A 47 -15.47 12.47 -0.47
C ALA A 47 -16.91 12.58 -1.01
N ALA A 48 -17.21 11.92 -2.12
CA ALA A 48 -18.56 11.88 -2.69
C ALA A 48 -19.58 11.26 -1.71
N ASN A 49 -19.22 10.14 -1.07
CA ASN A 49 -20.07 9.48 -0.08
C ASN A 49 -20.32 10.37 1.15
N SER A 50 -19.31 11.12 1.61
CA SER A 50 -19.47 12.04 2.75
C SER A 50 -20.40 13.23 2.48
N ILE A 51 -20.51 13.68 1.23
CA ILE A 51 -21.43 14.76 0.85
C ILE A 51 -22.87 14.22 0.89
N GLY A 52 -23.11 13.02 0.35
CA GLY A 52 -24.42 12.38 0.40
C GLY A 52 -24.93 12.20 1.83
N THR A 53 -24.07 11.75 2.73
CA THR A 53 -24.43 11.54 4.14
C THR A 53 -24.63 12.85 4.90
N MET A 54 -23.91 13.93 4.56
CA MET A 54 -24.19 15.27 5.10
C MET A 54 -25.56 15.81 4.66
N PHE A 55 -25.97 15.61 3.40
CA PHE A 55 -27.29 16.05 2.93
C PHE A 55 -28.43 15.31 3.66
N GLU A 56 -28.26 14.01 3.91
CA GLU A 56 -29.22 13.20 4.68
C GLU A 56 -29.26 13.58 6.17
N SER A 57 -28.11 13.91 6.76
CA SER A 57 -28.02 14.30 8.18
C SER A 57 -28.37 15.77 8.45
N THR A 58 -28.43 16.62 7.42
CA THR A 58 -28.91 18.02 7.56
C THR A 58 -30.43 18.09 7.74
N SER A 59 -31.19 17.12 7.24
CA SER A 59 -32.64 17.04 7.46
C SER A 59 -33.07 16.64 8.88
N ASP A 60 -32.22 15.92 9.62
CA ASP A 60 -32.52 15.40 10.98
C ASP A 60 -31.66 16.04 12.09
N GLY A 61 -30.82 17.01 11.76
CA GLY A 61 -29.80 17.57 12.66
C GLY A 61 -28.55 16.69 12.68
N ILE A 62 -27.38 17.32 12.53
CA ILE A 62 -26.09 16.62 12.44
C ILE A 62 -25.87 15.82 13.73
N ASN A 63 -26.12 14.52 13.67
CA ASN A 63 -25.84 13.61 14.76
C ASN A 63 -24.40 13.14 14.63
N GLU A 64 -23.47 13.83 15.31
CA GLU A 64 -22.04 13.51 15.32
C GLU A 64 -21.76 12.04 15.66
N ALA A 65 -22.61 11.43 16.50
CA ALA A 65 -22.51 10.01 16.84
C ALA A 65 -22.78 9.10 15.63
N ALA A 66 -23.75 9.44 14.78
CA ALA A 66 -24.04 8.68 13.56
C ALA A 66 -22.90 8.79 12.54
N MET A 67 -22.27 9.97 12.43
CA MET A 67 -21.12 10.18 11.55
C MET A 67 -19.90 9.38 12.03
N MET A 68 -19.60 9.39 13.34
CA MET A 68 -18.51 8.57 13.90
C MET A 68 -18.77 7.07 13.73
N GLN A 69 -20.02 6.62 13.91
CA GLN A 69 -20.38 5.22 13.70
C GLN A 69 -20.17 4.79 12.24
N GLN A 70 -20.58 5.62 11.28
CA GLN A 70 -20.36 5.34 9.86
C GLN A 70 -18.85 5.28 9.52
N MET A 71 -18.05 6.18 10.08
CA MET A 71 -16.59 6.14 9.91
C MET A 71 -16.00 4.84 10.48
N ALA A 72 -16.43 4.44 11.68
CA ALA A 72 -15.98 3.21 12.33
C ALA A 72 -16.37 1.95 11.54
N GLU A 73 -17.57 1.90 10.97
CA GLU A 73 -18.02 0.82 10.10
C GLU A 73 -17.27 0.74 8.77
N SER A 74 -16.76 1.86 8.27
CA SER A 74 -15.98 1.90 7.02
C SER A 74 -14.54 1.41 7.16
N LEU A 75 -13.97 1.40 8.38
CA LEU A 75 -12.57 1.06 8.61
C LEU A 75 -12.16 -0.34 8.13
N PRO A 76 -12.90 -1.42 8.43
CA PRO A 76 -12.51 -2.77 8.00
C PRO A 76 -12.51 -2.88 6.47
N THR A 77 -13.50 -2.27 5.80
CA THR A 77 -13.56 -2.25 4.34
C THR A 77 -12.37 -1.50 3.75
N GLN A 78 -12.00 -0.35 4.30
CA GLN A 78 -10.81 0.40 3.87
C GLN A 78 -9.52 -0.41 4.07
N ALA A 79 -9.38 -1.10 5.20
CA ALA A 79 -8.23 -1.96 5.48
C ALA A 79 -8.11 -3.11 4.45
N TRP A 80 -9.23 -3.77 4.11
CA TRP A 80 -9.24 -4.81 3.09
C TRP A 80 -8.93 -4.29 1.68
N ILE A 81 -9.44 -3.11 1.32
CA ILE A 81 -9.11 -2.46 0.04
C ILE A 81 -7.61 -2.15 -0.02
N GLY A 82 -7.05 -1.54 1.03
CA GLY A 82 -5.63 -1.22 1.13
C GLY A 82 -4.75 -2.48 1.10
N ALA A 83 -5.19 -3.55 1.76
CA ALA A 83 -4.53 -4.84 1.72
C ALA A 83 -4.50 -5.44 0.30
N ALA A 84 -5.64 -5.45 -0.39
CA ALA A 84 -5.75 -5.96 -1.75
C ALA A 84 -4.84 -5.20 -2.72
N ILE A 85 -4.84 -3.86 -2.66
CA ILE A 85 -3.96 -3.01 -3.50
C ILE A 85 -2.49 -3.29 -3.21
N SER A 86 -2.13 -3.45 -1.93
CA SER A 86 -0.75 -3.75 -1.53
C SER A 86 -0.28 -5.11 -2.05
N LEU A 87 -1.13 -6.15 -1.97
CA LEU A 87 -0.82 -7.49 -2.48
C LEU A 87 -0.76 -7.54 -4.00
N VAL A 88 -1.68 -6.85 -4.69
CA VAL A 88 -1.64 -6.75 -6.15
C VAL A 88 -0.39 -6.01 -6.61
N THR A 89 -0.06 -4.88 -5.99
CA THR A 89 1.17 -4.12 -6.29
C THR A 89 2.41 -4.99 -6.02
N LEU A 90 2.42 -5.75 -4.92
CA LEU A 90 3.47 -6.71 -4.60
C LEU A 90 3.67 -7.74 -5.71
N GLY A 91 2.59 -8.39 -6.13
CA GLY A 91 2.62 -9.35 -7.24
C GLY A 91 3.11 -8.73 -8.54
N LEU A 92 2.70 -7.49 -8.83
CA LEU A 92 3.12 -6.78 -10.03
C LEU A 92 4.60 -6.39 -10.03
N TYR A 93 5.21 -6.11 -8.86
CA TYR A 93 6.60 -5.64 -8.80
C TYR A 93 7.61 -6.75 -8.51
N ILE A 94 7.24 -7.81 -7.78
CA ILE A 94 8.20 -8.75 -7.18
C ILE A 94 9.08 -9.45 -8.21
N ALA A 95 8.52 -9.86 -9.36
CA ALA A 95 9.27 -10.52 -10.42
C ALA A 95 10.35 -9.59 -11.01
N THR A 96 9.98 -8.34 -11.33
CA THR A 96 10.90 -7.31 -11.82
C THR A 96 11.98 -7.00 -10.76
N PHE A 97 11.63 -6.99 -9.47
CA PHE A 97 12.61 -6.77 -8.40
C PHE A 97 13.62 -7.92 -8.27
N VAL A 98 13.17 -9.16 -8.35
CA VAL A 98 14.06 -10.34 -8.35
C VAL A 98 15.00 -10.31 -9.57
N ARG A 99 14.47 -10.01 -10.75
CA ARG A 99 15.29 -9.82 -11.97
C ARG A 99 16.31 -8.70 -11.83
N ARG A 100 15.97 -7.60 -11.13
CA ARG A 100 16.89 -6.50 -10.81
C ARG A 100 17.99 -6.92 -9.82
N LEU A 101 17.65 -7.69 -8.78
CA LEU A 101 18.64 -8.19 -7.81
C LEU A 101 19.66 -9.10 -8.49
N ARG A 102 19.21 -9.99 -9.39
CA ARG A 102 20.12 -10.82 -10.20
C ARG A 102 21.03 -9.97 -11.07
N ASP A 103 20.52 -8.91 -11.69
CA ASP A 103 21.34 -8.01 -12.50
C ASP A 103 22.42 -7.26 -11.69
N ALA A 104 22.14 -6.95 -10.43
CA ALA A 104 23.10 -6.35 -9.51
C ALA A 104 24.07 -7.38 -8.87
N ALA A 105 23.95 -8.66 -9.23
CA ALA A 105 24.66 -9.79 -8.60
C ALA A 105 24.43 -9.87 -7.07
N LEU A 106 23.21 -9.53 -6.63
CA LEU A 106 22.80 -9.56 -5.24
C LEU A 106 22.01 -10.84 -4.92
N PRO A 107 22.04 -11.31 -3.66
CA PRO A 107 21.26 -12.47 -3.26
C PRO A 107 19.76 -12.16 -3.37
N ILE A 108 19.03 -13.07 -4.02
CA ILE A 108 17.57 -12.99 -4.20
C ILE A 108 16.84 -12.96 -2.86
N ALA A 109 17.47 -13.46 -1.79
CA ALA A 109 16.96 -13.37 -0.42
C ALA A 109 16.61 -11.94 0.03
N ILE A 110 17.23 -10.90 -0.56
CA ILE A 110 16.87 -9.50 -0.27
C ILE A 110 15.42 -9.19 -0.66
N ALA A 111 14.86 -9.88 -1.66
CA ALA A 111 13.45 -9.74 -2.04
C ALA A 111 12.48 -10.19 -0.94
N ALA A 112 12.94 -11.01 0.02
CA ALA A 112 12.12 -11.38 1.16
C ALA A 112 11.82 -10.19 2.08
N ILE A 113 12.68 -9.17 2.12
CA ILE A 113 12.48 -7.98 2.97
C ILE A 113 11.22 -7.22 2.56
N PRO A 114 11.09 -6.71 1.32
CA PRO A 114 9.92 -5.94 0.95
C PRO A 114 8.64 -6.82 0.94
N VAL A 115 8.74 -8.11 0.60
CA VAL A 115 7.63 -9.06 0.75
C VAL A 115 7.16 -9.16 2.19
N ALA A 116 8.08 -9.40 3.13
CA ALA A 116 7.77 -9.55 4.55
C ALA A 116 7.20 -8.25 5.12
N THR A 117 7.75 -7.09 4.76
CA THR A 117 7.20 -5.80 5.21
C THR A 117 5.81 -5.56 4.67
N THR A 118 5.52 -5.88 3.40
CA THR A 118 4.17 -5.72 2.85
C THR A 118 3.18 -6.65 3.53
N LEU A 119 3.54 -7.93 3.72
CA LEU A 119 2.68 -8.89 4.43
C LEU A 119 2.43 -8.46 5.88
N PHE A 120 3.45 -7.96 6.56
CA PHE A 120 3.32 -7.43 7.91
C PHE A 120 2.40 -6.21 7.95
N THR A 121 2.51 -5.29 6.99
CA THR A 121 1.61 -4.14 6.88
C THR A 121 0.17 -4.56 6.62
N VAL A 122 -0.06 -5.50 5.70
CA VAL A 122 -1.39 -6.05 5.40
C VAL A 122 -1.99 -6.69 6.66
N TYR A 123 -1.22 -7.52 7.36
CA TYR A 123 -1.66 -8.17 8.59
C TYR A 123 -2.06 -7.16 9.67
N ASN A 124 -1.21 -6.16 9.93
CA ASN A 124 -1.51 -5.13 10.93
C ASN A 124 -2.68 -4.25 10.51
N SER A 125 -2.80 -3.89 9.23
CA SER A 125 -3.93 -3.08 8.76
C SER A 125 -5.27 -3.77 9.01
N ILE A 126 -5.36 -5.07 8.75
CA ILE A 126 -6.59 -5.85 8.98
C ILE A 126 -6.83 -6.08 10.47
N SER A 127 -5.80 -6.44 11.25
CA SER A 127 -5.96 -6.74 12.68
C SER A 127 -6.24 -5.50 13.53
N SER A 128 -5.65 -4.36 13.18
CA SER A 128 -5.89 -3.09 13.87
C SER A 128 -7.24 -2.46 13.49
N ALA A 129 -7.82 -2.79 12.33
CA ALA A 129 -9.08 -2.19 11.88
C ALA A 129 -10.24 -2.48 12.84
N SER A 130 -10.39 -3.73 13.29
CA SER A 130 -11.43 -4.11 14.26
C SER A 130 -11.21 -3.48 15.63
N THR A 131 -9.96 -3.39 16.08
CA THR A 131 -9.60 -2.75 17.35
C THR A 131 -9.89 -1.25 17.30
N MET A 132 -9.54 -0.58 16.21
CA MET A 132 -9.79 0.84 16.02
C MET A 132 -11.28 1.16 15.92
N GLN A 133 -12.07 0.28 15.28
CA GLN A 133 -13.53 0.36 15.26
C GLN A 133 -14.12 0.27 16.67
N ALA A 134 -13.67 -0.69 17.47
CA ALA A 134 -14.14 -0.86 18.85
C ALA A 134 -13.78 0.34 19.73
N ILE A 135 -12.57 0.90 19.58
CA ILE A 135 -12.14 2.09 20.31
C ILE A 135 -12.97 3.31 19.90
N MET A 136 -13.22 3.53 18.60
CA MET A 136 -14.09 4.64 18.16
C MET A 136 -15.53 4.50 18.67
N ALA A 137 -16.06 3.29 18.76
CA ALA A 137 -17.40 3.06 19.32
C ALA A 137 -17.52 3.44 20.80
N THR A 138 -16.40 3.50 21.54
CA THR A 138 -16.41 3.90 22.97
C THR A 138 -16.44 5.43 23.16
N GLY A 139 -16.26 6.22 22.10
CA GLY A 139 -16.18 7.69 22.19
C GLY A 139 -14.94 8.22 22.90
N ASN A 140 -14.00 7.35 23.29
CA ASN A 140 -12.78 7.75 23.99
C ASN A 140 -11.70 8.21 22.99
N LEU A 141 -11.66 9.52 22.74
CA LEU A 141 -10.69 10.15 21.84
C LEU A 141 -9.24 9.97 22.28
N GLU A 142 -8.96 9.83 23.59
CA GLU A 142 -7.60 9.63 24.10
C GLU A 142 -7.09 8.23 23.74
N ALA A 143 -7.92 7.21 23.98
CA ALA A 143 -7.62 5.83 23.59
C ALA A 143 -7.51 5.69 22.06
N PHE A 144 -8.32 6.42 21.30
CA PHE A 144 -8.21 6.45 19.84
C PHE A 144 -6.89 7.07 19.38
N ASN A 145 -6.48 8.20 19.96
CA ASN A 145 -5.23 8.87 19.60
C ASN A 145 -4.00 7.99 19.93
N GLU A 146 -4.00 7.31 21.07
CA GLU A 146 -2.94 6.38 21.45
C GLU A 146 -2.86 5.16 20.50
N ALA A 147 -4.01 4.60 20.12
CA ALA A 147 -4.09 3.53 19.13
C ALA A 147 -3.64 3.99 17.73
N ALA A 148 -4.00 5.21 17.33
CA ALA A 148 -3.55 5.79 16.07
C ALA A 148 -2.03 6.03 16.05
N LEU A 149 -1.45 6.56 17.12
CA LEU A 149 -0.01 6.80 17.24
C LEU A 149 0.80 5.50 17.23
N SER A 150 0.34 4.47 17.95
CA SER A 150 1.00 3.16 17.95
C SER A 150 0.91 2.49 16.57
N SER A 151 -0.23 2.59 15.90
CA SER A 151 -0.38 2.14 14.51
C SER A 151 0.53 2.90 13.54
N ALA A 152 0.69 4.21 13.72
CA ALA A 152 1.58 5.04 12.91
C ALA A 152 3.06 4.64 13.09
N ALA A 153 3.46 4.33 14.32
CA ALA A 153 4.81 3.86 14.62
C ALA A 153 5.12 2.52 13.94
N LEU A 154 4.17 1.58 13.94
CA LEU A 154 4.29 0.32 13.19
C LEU A 154 4.30 0.55 11.66
N GLY A 155 3.61 1.57 11.17
CA GLY A 155 3.67 2.01 9.78
C GLY A 155 5.08 2.43 9.33
N MET A 156 5.98 2.82 10.24
CA MET A 156 7.37 3.11 9.87
C MET A 156 8.13 1.86 9.40
N ILE A 157 7.70 0.65 9.80
CA ILE A 157 8.33 -0.59 9.35
C ILE A 157 8.13 -0.79 7.84
N SER A 158 7.01 -0.32 7.26
CA SER A 158 6.79 -0.45 5.81
C SER A 158 7.78 0.39 4.99
N TRP A 159 8.33 1.46 5.57
CA TRP A 159 9.35 2.28 4.92
C TRP A 159 10.64 1.53 4.66
N LEU A 160 11.00 0.55 5.50
CA LEU A 160 12.18 -0.29 5.28
C LEU A 160 12.09 -1.06 3.96
N GLY A 161 10.91 -1.60 3.64
CA GLY A 161 10.66 -2.28 2.37
C GLY A 161 10.91 -1.38 1.17
N TYR A 162 10.38 -0.16 1.21
CA TYR A 162 10.58 0.83 0.15
C TYR A 162 12.05 1.25 0.02
N LEU A 163 12.74 1.49 1.14
CA LEU A 163 14.16 1.84 1.13
C LEU A 163 15.03 0.75 0.51
N VAL A 164 14.78 -0.52 0.84
CA VAL A 164 15.50 -1.65 0.25
C VAL A 164 15.29 -1.70 -1.26
N VAL A 165 14.05 -1.49 -1.72
CA VAL A 165 13.74 -1.46 -3.17
C VAL A 165 14.47 -0.32 -3.87
N ILE A 166 14.48 0.88 -3.29
CA ILE A 166 15.15 2.07 -3.85
C ILE A 166 16.67 1.87 -3.91
N ILE A 167 17.28 1.43 -2.79
CA ILE A 167 18.73 1.22 -2.71
C ILE A 167 19.16 0.13 -3.70
N CYS A 168 18.49 -1.02 -3.72
CA CYS A 168 18.83 -2.11 -4.64
C CYS A 168 18.56 -1.74 -6.10
N GLY A 169 17.52 -0.95 -6.37
CA GLY A 169 17.21 -0.41 -7.69
C GLY A 169 18.27 0.57 -8.21
N ALA A 170 18.90 1.34 -7.32
CA ALA A 170 19.93 2.33 -7.66
C ALA A 170 21.33 1.72 -7.88
N LEU A 171 21.61 0.52 -7.34
CA LEU A 171 22.94 -0.09 -7.40
C LEU A 171 23.43 -0.40 -8.83
N PRO A 172 24.77 -0.37 -9.05
CA PRO A 172 25.51 -1.02 -10.11
C PRO A 172 24.80 -2.09 -10.93
N SER A 173 24.65 -2.01 -12.25
CA SER A 173 24.63 -3.28 -12.99
C SER A 173 26.06 -3.82 -12.99
N LYS A 174 26.30 -4.98 -12.38
CA LYS A 174 27.61 -5.62 -12.47
C LYS A 174 27.61 -6.44 -13.75
N ALA A 175 28.50 -6.09 -14.68
CA ALA A 175 28.78 -6.95 -15.83
C ALA A 175 29.27 -8.29 -15.28
N GLY A 176 28.59 -9.36 -15.68
CA GLY A 176 29.16 -10.70 -15.62
C GLY A 176 29.96 -10.91 -16.89
#